data_AF-A0A957JGR1-F1
#
_entry.id   AF-A0A957JGR1-F1
#
_cell.length_a   1.000
_cell.length_b   1.000
_cell.length_c   1.000
_cell.angle_alpha   90.00
_cell.angle_beta   90.00
_cell.angle_gamma   90.00
#
_symmetry.space_group_name_H-M   'P 1'
#
loop_
_entity.id
_entity.type
_entity.pdbx_description
1 polymer ?
#
loop_
_entity_poly.entity_id
_entity_poly.type
_entity_poly.pdbx_seq_one_letter_code
_entity_poly.pdbx_strand_id
1 'polypeptide(L)'
;MRRAALFLIFALTLTTLACNLASPQATFAPPPDPSPSGQAVPPAGTDNATATASSPAGADPTPTLFGGAGQAVDLAAVPTTLPDLATWLTQARDADTPLPDVCTALLAARWQTSGDTCQAADLNDDQKEEWLLTIDTSQVSTEPPPVNGHAGDFWLLHDAGLYQQSRAGGEPADTAPTLLALADLTGDDRPEAITVFETCGAHTCIKTYHILSMHRDELQDIARSSTPAGQTDPSTLPSISLATVENEEIRDANDDGIDDLVLRGGVIGSVGAGVQRTRREVWAWDGFLILLADTLYDETNYRHHRLYDANLAFDAQQYDASAGLYEQVVTNTNLEDVPPPTDNSYTALDSRAYTRQFAAFRLTMLPLLRGDITEATRWRNWLQDTFPQAPLAQAAAMVLAEWESNRNDLPAACAAVTNFLAAQPNPTGPLADMGYGNPALAAADVCPLR
;
A
#
# COMPACT_ATOMS: atom_id res chain seq x y z
N MET A 1 88.77 1.20 -25.92
CA MET A 1 88.62 -0.06 -25.15
C MET A 1 87.26 -0.65 -25.54
N ARG A 2 87.11 -1.42 -26.62
CA ARG A 2 87.36 -2.87 -26.84
C ARG A 2 86.77 -3.81 -25.76
N ARG A 3 85.63 -4.45 -26.10
CA ARG A 3 85.25 -5.89 -26.01
C ARG A 3 83.72 -6.00 -26.29
N ALA A 4 83.24 -6.51 -27.44
CA ALA A 4 83.16 -7.92 -27.89
C ALA A 4 82.27 -8.77 -26.94
N ALA A 5 81.01 -9.03 -27.28
CA ALA A 5 80.46 -10.08 -28.18
C ALA A 5 80.24 -11.43 -27.47
N LEU A 6 79.00 -11.95 -27.46
CA LEU A 6 78.71 -13.36 -27.71
C LEU A 6 77.21 -13.62 -27.97
N PHE A 7 76.94 -14.22 -29.13
CA PHE A 7 75.73 -14.94 -29.49
C PHE A 7 75.57 -16.21 -28.63
N LEU A 8 74.34 -16.62 -28.33
CA LEU A 8 74.01 -18.05 -28.28
C LEU A 8 72.55 -18.29 -28.69
N ILE A 9 72.41 -19.03 -29.79
CA ILE A 9 71.19 -19.65 -30.29
C ILE A 9 71.00 -20.95 -29.51
N PHE A 10 69.81 -21.19 -28.96
CA PHE A 10 69.37 -22.54 -28.58
C PHE A 10 67.95 -22.75 -29.11
N ALA A 11 67.86 -23.57 -30.17
CA ALA A 11 66.64 -24.24 -30.55
C ALA A 11 66.46 -25.43 -29.60
N LEU A 12 65.29 -25.54 -28.96
CA LEU A 12 64.83 -26.81 -28.39
C LEU A 12 63.34 -27.00 -28.69
N THR A 13 63.08 -28.14 -29.29
CA THR A 13 61.82 -28.72 -29.73
C THR A 13 60.98 -29.29 -28.59
N LEU A 14 59.67 -29.40 -28.86
CA LEU A 14 58.70 -30.37 -28.34
C LEU A 14 58.16 -30.16 -26.90
N THR A 15 56.87 -29.83 -26.77
CA THR A 15 55.79 -30.83 -26.56
C THR A 15 54.43 -30.13 -26.42
N THR A 16 53.47 -30.61 -27.20
CA THR A 16 52.05 -30.29 -27.11
C THR A 16 51.46 -30.92 -25.84
N LEU A 17 50.95 -30.12 -24.92
CA LEU A 17 50.04 -30.58 -23.87
C LEU A 17 48.73 -29.79 -23.99
N ALA A 18 47.75 -30.43 -24.63
CA ALA A 18 46.37 -29.96 -24.66
C ALA A 18 45.76 -30.18 -23.27
N CYS A 19 45.61 -29.11 -22.50
CA CYS A 19 44.72 -29.10 -21.33
C CYS A 19 43.29 -28.87 -21.82
N ASN A 20 42.55 -29.98 -21.97
CA ASN A 20 41.09 -29.99 -21.95
C ASN A 20 40.62 -29.55 -20.56
N LEU A 21 40.29 -28.27 -20.40
CA LEU A 21 39.44 -27.83 -19.30
C LEU A 21 37.99 -28.00 -19.75
N ALA A 22 37.42 -29.15 -19.40
CA ALA A 22 35.99 -29.37 -19.46
C ALA A 22 35.29 -28.42 -18.48
N SER A 23 34.45 -27.54 -19.01
CA SER A 23 33.51 -26.75 -18.22
C SER A 23 32.58 -27.70 -17.45
N PRO A 24 32.30 -27.48 -16.16
CA PRO A 24 31.27 -28.25 -15.47
C PRO A 24 29.90 -27.89 -16.04
N GLN A 25 29.31 -28.81 -16.79
CA GLN A 25 27.87 -28.80 -17.07
C GLN A 25 27.14 -29.08 -15.76
N ALA A 26 26.39 -28.10 -15.27
CA ALA A 26 25.37 -28.34 -14.26
C ALA A 26 24.26 -29.19 -14.89
N THR A 27 24.28 -30.49 -14.61
CA THR A 27 23.15 -31.39 -14.90
C THR A 27 22.05 -31.10 -13.87
N PHE A 28 21.01 -30.38 -14.29
CA PHE A 28 19.75 -30.35 -13.57
C PHE A 28 19.13 -31.75 -13.58
N ALA A 29 18.95 -32.32 -12.40
CA ALA A 29 18.11 -33.49 -12.24
C ALA A 29 16.65 -33.10 -12.57
N PRO A 30 15.91 -33.90 -13.35
CA PRO A 30 14.50 -33.65 -13.56
C PRO A 30 13.74 -33.73 -12.22
N PRO A 31 12.70 -32.91 -12.01
CA PRO A 31 11.85 -33.01 -10.83
C PRO A 31 11.21 -34.40 -10.75
N PRO A 32 11.00 -34.96 -9.54
CA PRO A 32 10.33 -36.25 -9.40
C PRO A 32 8.89 -36.17 -9.95
N ASP A 33 8.51 -37.18 -10.73
CA ASP A 33 7.14 -37.36 -11.21
C ASP A 33 6.13 -37.37 -10.05
N PRO A 34 4.97 -36.70 -10.19
CA PRO A 34 3.91 -36.79 -9.20
C PRO A 34 3.31 -38.20 -9.21
N SER A 35 3.53 -38.96 -8.14
CA SER A 35 2.81 -40.23 -7.93
C SER A 35 1.32 -39.96 -7.70
N PRO A 36 0.42 -40.71 -8.35
CA PRO A 36 -1.02 -40.59 -8.17
C PRO A 36 -1.47 -41.46 -7.01
N SER A 37 -2.15 -40.87 -6.03
CA SER A 37 -2.99 -41.65 -5.12
C SER A 37 -4.12 -40.78 -4.57
N GLY A 38 -5.25 -40.84 -5.26
CA GLY A 38 -6.54 -40.62 -4.64
C GLY A 38 -6.97 -41.91 -3.93
N GLN A 39 -7.35 -41.80 -2.66
CA GLN A 39 -8.35 -42.66 -2.04
C GLN A 39 -9.20 -41.82 -1.09
N ALA A 40 -10.50 -41.77 -1.39
CA ALA A 40 -11.55 -41.23 -0.56
C ALA A 40 -12.10 -42.33 0.36
N VAL A 41 -12.30 -42.03 1.66
CA VAL A 41 -13.34 -42.62 2.55
C VAL A 41 -13.50 -41.72 3.81
N PRO A 42 -14.52 -41.87 4.68
CA PRO A 42 -15.84 -41.21 4.75
C PRO A 42 -15.98 -40.22 5.95
N PRO A 43 -17.14 -39.56 6.17
CA PRO A 43 -17.34 -38.68 7.32
C PRO A 43 -17.93 -39.42 8.53
N ALA A 44 -17.41 -39.17 9.74
CA ALA A 44 -18.15 -39.19 11.01
C ALA A 44 -17.23 -38.85 12.19
N GLY A 45 -17.74 -38.09 13.15
CA GLY A 45 -17.24 -38.09 14.52
C GLY A 45 -16.92 -36.70 15.08
N THR A 46 -17.94 -36.04 15.63
CA THR A 46 -17.77 -35.08 16.72
C THR A 46 -17.02 -35.74 17.86
N ASP A 47 -15.90 -35.16 18.31
CA ASP A 47 -15.49 -35.30 19.70
C ASP A 47 -14.71 -34.08 20.19
N ASN A 48 -15.12 -33.70 21.39
CA ASN A 48 -14.76 -32.56 22.18
C ASN A 48 -13.44 -32.87 22.91
N ALA A 49 -12.38 -32.10 22.69
CA ALA A 49 -11.16 -32.20 23.48
C ALA A 49 -10.56 -30.80 23.71
N THR A 50 -10.86 -30.28 24.89
CA THR A 50 -10.27 -29.08 25.48
C THR A 50 -8.77 -29.31 25.69
N ALA A 51 -7.93 -28.59 24.95
CA ALA A 51 -6.50 -28.50 25.21
C ALA A 51 -6.19 -27.10 25.77
N THR A 52 -5.80 -27.08 27.04
CA THR A 52 -5.36 -25.90 27.78
C THR A 52 -3.93 -25.56 27.35
N ALA A 53 -3.73 -24.43 26.68
CA ALA A 53 -2.42 -23.84 26.44
C ALA A 53 -2.33 -22.54 27.24
N SER A 54 -1.44 -22.53 28.23
CA SER A 54 -1.09 -21.35 29.02
C SER A 54 -0.14 -20.46 28.22
N SER A 55 -0.55 -19.22 27.96
CA SER A 55 0.33 -18.15 27.45
C SER A 55 0.62 -17.16 28.59
N PRO A 56 1.83 -16.57 28.69
CA PRO A 56 2.11 -15.52 29.67
C PRO A 56 1.43 -14.21 29.23
N ALA A 57 0.75 -13.56 30.17
CA ALA A 57 0.09 -12.28 29.97
C ALA A 57 1.12 -11.15 29.75
N GLY A 58 1.22 -10.66 28.51
CA GLY A 58 1.58 -9.27 28.24
C GLY A 58 0.34 -8.41 28.43
N ALA A 59 0.51 -7.23 29.03
CA ALA A 59 -0.59 -6.35 29.37
C ALA A 59 -1.14 -5.66 28.11
N ASP A 60 -2.32 -6.08 27.66
CA ASP A 60 -3.18 -5.25 26.81
C ASP A 60 -3.68 -4.05 27.65
N PRO A 61 -3.50 -2.78 27.21
CA PRO A 61 -4.28 -1.68 27.76
C PRO A 61 -5.73 -1.88 27.31
N THR A 62 -6.53 -2.51 28.16
CA THR A 62 -7.99 -2.57 27.97
C THR A 62 -8.54 -1.15 28.15
N PRO A 63 -9.30 -0.59 27.19
CA PRO A 63 -10.00 0.67 27.40
C PRO A 63 -10.90 0.54 28.63
N THR A 64 -10.70 1.39 29.62
CA THR A 64 -11.52 1.38 30.82
C THR A 64 -12.89 1.96 30.45
N LEU A 65 -13.86 1.09 30.17
CA LEU A 65 -15.27 1.49 30.15
C LEU A 65 -15.66 1.87 31.58
N PHE A 66 -15.81 3.18 31.84
CA PHE A 66 -16.15 3.71 33.15
C PHE A 66 -17.59 3.36 33.56
N GLY A 67 -17.77 2.22 34.21
CA GLY A 67 -18.99 1.81 34.89
C GLY A 67 -18.98 2.27 36.36
N GLY A 68 -19.08 3.57 36.61
CA GLY A 68 -19.24 4.11 37.96
C GLY A 68 -20.28 5.23 37.96
N ALA A 69 -21.41 5.02 38.64
CA ALA A 69 -22.39 6.08 38.88
C ALA A 69 -21.77 7.13 39.82
N GLY A 70 -21.18 8.18 39.22
CA GLY A 70 -20.67 9.36 39.93
C GLY A 70 -21.80 10.11 40.63
N GLN A 71 -21.49 10.73 41.77
CA GLN A 71 -22.37 11.72 42.37
C GLN A 71 -22.49 12.90 41.40
N ALA A 72 -23.71 13.35 41.10
CA ALA A 72 -23.95 14.48 40.23
C ALA A 72 -23.20 15.73 40.73
N VAL A 73 -22.09 16.05 40.07
CA VAL A 73 -21.45 17.36 40.18
C VAL A 73 -22.43 18.38 39.60
N ASP A 74 -22.65 19.51 40.29
CA ASP A 74 -23.47 20.61 39.78
C ASP A 74 -22.70 21.33 38.67
N LEU A 75 -22.76 20.75 37.46
CA LEU A 75 -22.16 21.33 36.27
C LEU A 75 -22.93 22.60 35.89
N ALA A 76 -22.20 23.69 35.70
CA ALA A 76 -22.77 24.90 35.11
C ALA A 76 -23.46 24.53 33.78
N ALA A 77 -24.57 25.21 33.48
CA ALA A 77 -25.38 24.91 32.29
C ALA A 77 -24.52 24.88 31.02
N VAL A 78 -24.66 23.80 30.23
CA VAL A 78 -23.90 23.61 28.99
C VAL A 78 -24.23 24.76 28.01
N PRO A 79 -23.23 25.48 27.49
CA PRO A 79 -23.48 26.59 26.58
C PRO A 79 -24.11 26.15 25.25
N THR A 80 -24.73 27.09 24.53
CA THR A 80 -25.38 26.84 23.23
C THR A 80 -24.60 27.38 22.03
N THR A 81 -23.40 27.94 22.25
CA THR A 81 -22.51 28.41 21.18
C THR A 81 -21.18 27.66 21.23
N LEU A 82 -20.53 27.48 20.08
CA LEU A 82 -19.25 26.78 19.99
C LEU A 82 -18.12 27.45 20.81
N PRO A 83 -17.91 28.79 20.73
CA PRO A 83 -16.86 29.43 21.52
C PRO A 83 -17.07 29.30 23.04
N ASP A 84 -18.32 29.40 23.49
CA ASP A 84 -18.64 29.25 24.91
C ASP A 84 -18.50 27.78 25.34
N LEU A 85 -18.85 26.82 24.47
CA LEU A 85 -18.66 25.40 24.72
C LEU A 85 -17.19 25.04 24.91
N ALA A 86 -16.30 25.55 24.04
CA ALA A 86 -14.85 25.36 24.17
C ALA A 86 -14.33 25.88 25.52
N THR A 87 -14.81 27.05 25.93
CA THR A 87 -14.46 27.64 27.22
C THR A 87 -14.97 26.80 28.39
N TRP A 88 -16.22 26.33 28.32
CA TRP A 88 -16.85 25.50 29.35
C TRP A 88 -16.14 24.14 29.50
N LEU A 89 -15.78 23.49 28.39
CA LEU A 89 -15.05 22.22 28.42
C LEU A 89 -13.64 22.39 28.99
N THR A 90 -12.93 23.47 28.61
CA THR A 90 -11.61 23.77 29.17
C THR A 90 -11.68 23.96 30.69
N GLN A 91 -12.66 24.74 31.16
CA GLN A 91 -12.88 24.95 32.60
C GLN A 91 -13.25 23.66 33.33
N ALA A 92 -14.06 22.79 32.71
CA ALA A 92 -14.43 21.51 33.29
C ALA A 92 -13.22 20.58 33.43
N ARG A 93 -12.34 20.52 32.41
CA ARG A 93 -11.09 19.75 32.43
C ARG A 93 -10.13 20.27 33.49
N ASP A 94 -9.90 21.58 33.52
CA ASP A 94 -9.01 22.23 34.49
C ASP A 94 -9.49 22.10 35.95
N ALA A 95 -10.78 21.84 36.14
CA ALA A 95 -11.38 21.58 37.45
C ALA A 95 -11.41 20.08 37.82
N ASP A 96 -10.76 19.21 37.04
CA ASP A 96 -10.78 17.75 37.18
C ASP A 96 -12.22 17.18 37.27
N THR A 97 -13.14 17.76 36.49
CA THR A 97 -14.52 17.29 36.45
C THR A 97 -14.54 15.89 35.83
N PRO A 98 -15.23 14.90 36.43
CA PRO A 98 -15.32 13.56 35.85
C PRO A 98 -15.87 13.61 34.41
N LEU A 99 -15.10 13.10 33.45
CA LEU A 99 -15.49 13.08 32.03
C LEU A 99 -16.88 12.45 31.79
N PRO A 100 -17.29 11.35 32.48
CA PRO A 100 -18.64 10.80 32.31
C PRO A 100 -19.78 11.78 32.63
N ASP A 101 -19.58 12.68 33.60
CA ASP A 101 -20.59 13.69 33.96
C ASP A 101 -20.66 14.78 32.88
N VAL A 102 -19.51 15.21 32.35
CA VAL A 102 -19.40 16.14 31.23
C VAL A 102 -20.10 15.59 29.99
N CYS A 103 -19.85 14.33 29.64
CA CYS A 103 -20.44 13.69 28.47
C CYS A 103 -21.95 13.48 28.61
N THR A 104 -22.42 13.15 29.82
CA THR A 104 -23.85 13.12 30.12
C THR A 104 -24.49 14.49 29.89
N ALA A 105 -23.82 15.57 30.29
CA ALA A 105 -24.30 16.93 30.09
C ALA A 105 -24.29 17.33 28.59
N LEU A 106 -23.24 16.99 27.84
CA LEU A 106 -23.15 17.23 26.39
C LEU A 106 -24.26 16.51 25.62
N LEU A 107 -24.52 15.24 25.95
CA LEU A 107 -25.59 14.45 25.35
C LEU A 107 -26.97 15.06 25.66
N ALA A 108 -27.21 15.47 26.91
CA ALA A 108 -28.46 16.13 27.30
C ALA A 108 -28.66 17.47 26.58
N ALA A 109 -27.57 18.20 26.34
CA ALA A 109 -27.53 19.46 25.59
C ALA A 109 -27.52 19.27 24.06
N ARG A 110 -27.49 18.01 23.58
CA ARG A 110 -27.46 17.61 22.16
C ARG A 110 -26.21 18.01 21.38
N TRP A 111 -25.11 18.28 22.08
CA TRP A 111 -23.79 18.43 21.45
C TRP A 111 -23.19 17.09 21.03
N GLN A 112 -23.82 15.96 21.37
CA GLN A 112 -23.40 14.61 20.99
C GLN A 112 -24.62 13.76 20.65
N THR A 113 -24.43 12.73 19.83
CA THR A 113 -25.48 11.79 19.43
C THR A 113 -25.42 10.46 20.19
N SER A 114 -24.26 10.12 20.75
CA SER A 114 -24.04 8.96 21.62
C SER A 114 -23.09 9.32 22.77
N GLY A 115 -23.02 8.46 23.80
CA GLY A 115 -22.07 8.64 24.92
C GLY A 115 -20.67 8.08 24.63
N ASP A 116 -20.53 7.27 23.57
CA ASP A 116 -19.27 6.61 23.20
C ASP A 116 -18.30 7.56 22.47
N THR A 117 -18.70 8.81 22.25
CA THR A 117 -17.91 9.87 21.61
C THR A 117 -17.04 10.67 22.59
N CYS A 118 -16.80 10.11 23.77
CA CYS A 118 -16.01 10.70 24.83
C CYS A 118 -14.96 9.72 25.30
N GLN A 119 -13.69 10.06 25.10
CA GLN A 119 -12.57 9.33 25.67
C GLN A 119 -11.58 10.28 26.30
N ALA A 120 -10.72 9.71 27.13
CA ALA A 120 -9.63 10.41 27.79
C ALA A 120 -8.38 9.53 27.74
N ALA A 121 -7.23 10.16 27.50
CA ALA A 121 -5.93 9.50 27.52
C ALA A 121 -4.85 10.53 27.80
N ASP A 122 -3.80 10.13 28.50
CA ASP A 122 -2.59 10.92 28.68
C ASP A 122 -1.71 10.77 27.43
N LEU A 123 -1.74 11.76 26.53
CA LEU A 123 -1.03 11.73 25.26
C LEU A 123 0.40 12.29 25.39
N ASN A 124 0.69 13.03 26.46
CA ASN A 124 1.96 13.73 26.65
C ASN A 124 2.75 13.27 27.89
N ASP A 125 2.27 12.26 28.60
CA ASP A 125 2.83 11.70 29.85
C ASP A 125 2.98 12.75 30.96
N ASP A 126 2.03 13.69 31.05
CA ASP A 126 1.98 14.69 32.11
C ASP A 126 1.10 14.29 33.31
N GLN A 127 0.56 13.06 33.29
CA GLN A 127 -0.37 12.46 34.25
C GLN A 127 -1.74 13.13 34.29
N LYS A 128 -2.06 14.00 33.34
CA LYS A 128 -3.42 14.46 33.08
C LYS A 128 -3.89 13.91 31.75
N GLU A 129 -5.16 13.57 31.72
CA GLU A 129 -5.75 13.06 30.49
C GLU A 129 -6.18 14.23 29.58
N GLU A 130 -5.81 14.14 28.30
CA GLU A 130 -6.46 14.89 27.23
C GLU A 130 -7.87 14.35 27.02
N TRP A 131 -8.83 15.25 26.76
CA TRP A 131 -10.19 14.84 26.43
C TRP A 131 -10.37 14.79 24.91
N LEU A 132 -10.80 13.62 24.42
CA LEU A 132 -11.07 13.34 23.01
C LEU A 132 -12.59 13.24 22.82
N LEU A 133 -13.16 14.25 22.16
CA LEU A 133 -14.60 14.45 22.07
C LEU A 133 -15.03 14.61 20.61
N THR A 134 -16.05 13.86 20.18
CA THR A 134 -16.77 14.19 18.95
C THR A 134 -17.94 15.10 19.30
N ILE A 135 -18.04 16.27 18.66
CA ILE A 135 -19.06 17.30 18.88
C ILE A 135 -19.98 17.41 17.67
N ASP A 136 -21.26 17.11 17.82
CA ASP A 136 -22.27 17.27 16.78
C ASP A 136 -22.88 18.69 16.79
N THR A 137 -22.52 19.47 15.78
CA THR A 137 -23.04 20.83 15.58
C THR A 137 -24.41 20.88 14.91
N SER A 138 -24.88 19.77 14.34
CA SER A 138 -26.10 19.73 13.50
C SER A 138 -27.39 19.99 14.30
N GLN A 139 -27.37 19.72 15.61
CA GLN A 139 -28.55 19.75 16.48
C GLN A 139 -28.67 21.02 17.33
N VAL A 140 -27.60 21.81 17.48
CA VAL A 140 -27.52 22.89 18.49
C VAL A 140 -27.29 24.28 17.89
N SER A 141 -26.70 24.38 16.69
CA SER A 141 -26.42 25.67 16.05
C SER A 141 -27.70 26.40 15.62
N THR A 142 -27.97 27.58 16.20
CA THR A 142 -29.01 28.52 15.73
C THR A 142 -28.54 29.41 14.58
N GLU A 143 -27.24 29.42 14.27
CA GLU A 143 -26.72 30.02 13.05
C GLU A 143 -27.23 29.18 11.86
N PRO A 144 -27.79 29.78 10.79
CA PRO A 144 -28.06 29.03 9.59
C PRO A 144 -26.71 28.43 9.17
N PRO A 145 -26.59 27.10 9.05
CA PRO A 145 -25.35 26.53 8.55
C PRO A 145 -25.05 27.22 7.22
N PRO A 146 -23.79 27.55 6.90
CA PRO A 146 -23.46 28.22 5.65
C PRO A 146 -23.89 27.33 4.48
N VAL A 147 -25.14 27.52 4.06
CA VAL A 147 -25.90 26.87 2.99
C VAL A 147 -25.96 25.32 3.00
N ASN A 148 -25.21 24.60 3.83
CA ASN A 148 -25.29 23.14 3.99
C ASN A 148 -25.02 22.75 5.47
N GLY A 149 -26.02 22.25 6.20
CA GLY A 149 -25.90 21.77 7.60
C GLY A 149 -24.66 20.94 7.86
N HIS A 150 -23.89 21.25 8.92
CA HIS A 150 -22.65 20.54 9.26
C HIS A 150 -22.88 19.64 10.48
N ALA A 151 -22.58 18.35 10.33
CA ALA A 151 -22.43 17.39 11.43
C ALA A 151 -20.95 17.29 11.81
N GLY A 152 -20.65 17.46 13.10
CA GLY A 152 -19.45 16.87 13.69
C GLY A 152 -18.11 17.59 13.56
N ASP A 153 -17.52 18.02 14.66
CA ASP A 153 -16.07 18.26 14.78
C ASP A 153 -15.45 17.26 15.77
N PHE A 154 -14.19 16.87 15.54
CA PHE A 154 -13.40 16.15 16.56
C PHE A 154 -12.55 17.15 17.35
N TRP A 155 -12.69 17.12 18.66
CA TRP A 155 -12.11 18.07 19.61
C TRP A 155 -11.15 17.31 20.52
N LEU A 156 -9.90 17.78 20.57
CA LEU A 156 -8.88 17.30 21.49
C LEU A 156 -8.54 18.46 22.43
N LEU A 157 -8.85 18.30 23.71
CA LEU A 157 -8.57 19.30 24.73
C LEU A 157 -7.34 18.88 25.52
N HIS A 158 -6.34 19.77 25.54
CA HIS A 158 -5.07 19.57 26.23
C HIS A 158 -4.66 20.86 26.97
N ASP A 159 -3.55 20.81 27.70
CA ASP A 159 -3.11 21.92 28.57
C ASP A 159 -2.80 23.22 27.82
N ALA A 160 -2.47 23.17 26.53
CA ALA A 160 -2.25 24.38 25.72
C ALA A 160 -3.53 24.89 25.03
N GLY A 161 -4.65 24.17 25.14
CA GLY A 161 -5.96 24.59 24.65
C GLY A 161 -6.72 23.50 23.90
N LEU A 162 -7.67 23.94 23.07
CA LEU A 162 -8.48 23.08 22.22
C LEU A 162 -7.84 22.97 20.83
N TYR A 163 -7.54 21.75 20.41
CA TYR A 163 -7.37 21.42 19.02
C TYR A 163 -8.70 20.96 18.43
N GLN A 164 -9.05 21.56 17.30
CA GLN A 164 -10.24 21.20 16.55
C GLN A 164 -9.80 20.66 15.20
N GLN A 165 -10.07 19.38 14.98
CA GLN A 165 -10.02 18.82 13.65
C GLN A 165 -11.34 19.13 12.95
N SER A 166 -11.37 20.26 12.24
CA SER A 166 -12.44 20.59 11.31
C SER A 166 -12.21 19.87 9.98
N ARG A 167 -13.29 19.46 9.33
CA ARG A 167 -13.30 18.89 7.97
C ARG A 167 -12.32 19.61 7.01
N ALA A 168 -11.44 18.85 6.36
CA ALA A 168 -10.71 19.34 5.19
C ALA A 168 -11.72 19.70 4.09
N GLY A 169 -11.53 20.82 3.40
CA GLY A 169 -12.50 21.30 2.40
C GLY A 169 -12.69 20.28 1.27
N GLY A 170 -13.86 19.65 1.20
CA GLY A 170 -14.23 18.71 0.11
C GLY A 170 -15.13 17.54 0.51
N GLU A 171 -15.14 17.13 1.78
CA GLU A 171 -15.87 15.92 2.24
C GLU A 171 -17.40 16.15 2.27
N PRO A 172 -18.30 15.18 2.43
CA PRO A 172 -19.73 15.40 2.72
C PRO A 172 -20.03 15.90 4.15
N ALA A 173 -21.21 16.52 4.34
CA ALA A 173 -21.51 17.38 5.48
C ALA A 173 -22.15 16.70 6.71
N ASP A 174 -22.32 15.37 6.66
CA ASP A 174 -23.25 14.68 7.54
C ASP A 174 -22.58 13.66 8.49
N THR A 175 -21.25 13.63 8.60
CA THR A 175 -20.54 12.64 9.43
C THR A 175 -19.36 13.24 10.18
N ALA A 176 -19.42 13.17 11.50
CA ALA A 176 -18.33 13.56 12.40
C ALA A 176 -17.21 12.52 12.39
N PRO A 177 -15.93 12.91 12.52
CA PRO A 177 -14.88 11.94 12.79
C PRO A 177 -15.12 11.22 14.12
N THR A 178 -14.87 9.91 14.14
CA THR A 178 -14.90 9.08 15.34
C THR A 178 -13.50 8.68 15.73
N LEU A 179 -13.25 8.51 17.03
CA LEU A 179 -12.02 7.89 17.51
C LEU A 179 -12.07 6.40 17.20
N LEU A 180 -11.13 5.92 16.38
CA LEU A 180 -10.96 4.51 16.06
C LEU A 180 -10.25 3.78 17.20
N ALA A 181 -9.11 4.33 17.63
CA ALA A 181 -8.25 3.74 18.65
C ALA A 181 -7.30 4.78 19.26
N LEU A 182 -6.75 4.39 20.41
CA LEU A 182 -5.58 5.00 21.04
C LEU A 182 -4.50 3.93 21.08
N ALA A 183 -3.34 4.20 20.49
CA ALA A 183 -2.25 3.23 20.40
C ALA A 183 -0.91 3.92 20.22
N ASP A 184 0.16 3.34 20.76
CA ASP A 184 1.51 3.84 20.56
C ASP A 184 2.02 3.44 19.17
N LEU A 185 1.92 4.38 18.23
CA LEU A 185 2.37 4.21 16.86
C LEU A 185 3.78 4.78 16.66
N THR A 186 4.42 5.36 17.69
CA THR A 186 5.75 5.98 17.56
C THR A 186 6.84 5.28 18.38
N GLY A 187 6.45 4.33 19.23
CA GLY A 187 7.34 3.55 20.10
C GLY A 187 7.89 4.35 21.28
N ASP A 188 7.21 5.41 21.69
CA ASP A 188 7.63 6.29 22.79
C ASP A 188 6.85 6.06 24.09
N ASP A 189 6.10 4.95 24.17
CA ASP A 189 5.20 4.57 25.26
C ASP A 189 4.03 5.55 25.47
N ARG A 190 3.76 6.46 24.51
CA ARG A 190 2.62 7.39 24.53
C ARG A 190 1.65 7.04 23.40
N PRO A 191 0.33 7.06 23.64
CA PRO A 191 -0.62 6.74 22.59
C PRO A 191 -0.82 7.92 21.63
N GLU A 192 -0.94 7.60 20.35
CA GLU A 192 -1.56 8.44 19.33
C GLU A 192 -3.07 8.25 19.28
N ALA A 193 -3.80 9.33 18.99
CA ALA A 193 -5.23 9.27 18.70
C ALA A 193 -5.47 9.08 17.20
N ILE A 194 -6.09 7.95 16.85
CA ILE A 194 -6.43 7.61 15.47
C ILE A 194 -7.90 7.97 15.24
N THR A 195 -8.15 9.02 14.46
CA THR A 195 -9.51 9.41 14.09
C THR A 195 -9.82 8.95 12.69
N VAL A 196 -11.08 8.59 12.46
CA VAL A 196 -11.57 8.14 11.15
C VAL A 196 -12.89 8.83 10.85
N PHE A 197 -13.06 9.20 9.59
CA PHE A 197 -14.38 9.53 9.06
C PHE A 197 -14.61 8.80 7.74
N GLU A 198 -15.85 8.44 7.49
CA GLU A 198 -16.25 7.69 6.29
C GLU A 198 -17.16 8.54 5.42
N THR A 199 -16.87 8.57 4.12
CA THR A 199 -17.65 9.31 3.14
C THR A 199 -18.06 8.38 2.00
N CYS A 200 -19.37 8.24 1.83
CA CYS A 200 -19.93 7.34 0.81
C CYS A 200 -20.49 8.13 -0.37
N GLY A 201 -19.98 7.83 -1.56
CA GLY A 201 -20.66 8.14 -2.82
C GLY A 201 -21.78 7.14 -3.12
N ALA A 202 -22.22 7.09 -4.39
CA ALA A 202 -23.28 6.17 -4.80
C ALA A 202 -22.95 4.69 -4.56
N HIS A 203 -21.66 4.34 -4.63
CA HIS A 203 -21.21 2.95 -4.67
C HIS A 203 -19.85 2.69 -3.99
N THR A 204 -19.14 3.74 -3.55
CA THR A 204 -17.82 3.62 -2.92
C THR A 204 -17.83 4.45 -1.65
N CYS A 205 -17.46 3.84 -0.54
CA CYS A 205 -17.16 4.55 0.69
C CYS A 205 -15.65 4.74 0.79
N ILE A 206 -15.19 5.90 1.25
CA ILE A 206 -13.78 6.16 1.51
C ILE A 206 -13.67 6.43 3.00
N LYS A 207 -12.81 5.68 3.68
CA LYS A 207 -12.40 6.03 5.04
C LYS A 207 -11.13 6.84 4.98
N THR A 208 -11.13 7.96 5.70
CA THR A 208 -9.97 8.82 5.85
C THR A 208 -9.58 8.86 7.31
N TYR A 209 -8.31 8.57 7.55
CA TYR A 209 -7.70 8.47 8.87
C TYR A 209 -6.74 9.63 9.09
N HIS A 210 -6.72 10.07 10.34
CA HIS A 210 -5.76 11.03 10.85
C HIS A 210 -5.12 10.45 12.11
N ILE A 211 -3.86 10.79 12.34
CA ILE A 211 -3.09 10.26 13.46
C ILE A 211 -2.56 11.45 14.23
N LEU A 212 -3.24 11.81 15.31
CA LEU A 212 -2.90 12.96 16.15
C LEU A 212 -1.93 12.51 17.24
N SER A 213 -0.73 13.08 17.22
CA SER A 213 0.36 12.74 18.14
C SER A 213 0.82 13.95 18.94
N MET A 214 1.26 13.70 20.17
CA MET A 214 1.94 14.64 21.06
C MET A 214 3.43 14.29 21.26
N HIS A 215 4.01 13.40 20.44
CA HIS A 215 5.39 12.89 20.49
C HIS A 215 6.49 13.96 20.63
N ARG A 216 6.21 15.24 20.33
CA ARG A 216 7.16 16.36 20.44
C ARG A 216 6.67 17.50 21.31
N ASP A 217 5.79 17.20 22.27
CA ASP A 217 5.09 18.16 23.12
C ASP A 217 4.28 19.21 22.32
N GLU A 218 4.03 18.91 21.05
CA GLU A 218 3.19 19.68 20.15
C GLU A 218 2.24 18.72 19.46
N LEU A 219 0.97 19.08 19.42
CA LEU A 219 -0.04 18.30 18.75
C LEU A 219 0.12 18.41 17.24
N GLN A 220 0.36 17.29 16.58
CA GLN A 220 0.54 17.23 15.14
C GLN A 220 -0.20 16.04 14.56
N ASP A 221 -0.78 16.23 13.37
CA ASP A 221 -1.17 15.10 12.55
C ASP A 221 0.08 14.53 11.84
N ILE A 222 0.44 13.30 12.19
CA ILE A 222 1.65 12.64 11.72
C ILE A 222 1.39 11.65 10.57
N ALA A 223 0.14 11.50 10.13
CA ALA A 223 -0.20 10.71 8.94
C ALA A 223 0.17 11.45 7.65
N ARG A 224 0.73 10.77 6.64
CA ARG A 224 0.90 11.37 5.30
C ARG A 224 0.42 10.44 4.20
N SER A 225 -0.30 11.03 3.24
CA SER A 225 -0.67 10.33 2.03
C SER A 225 0.59 10.00 1.22
N SER A 226 0.75 8.72 0.88
CA SER A 226 1.64 8.29 -0.19
C SER A 226 0.84 8.17 -1.49
N THR A 227 1.43 8.61 -2.59
CA THR A 227 0.94 8.21 -3.92
C THR A 227 1.08 6.69 -4.08
N PRO A 228 0.31 6.04 -4.98
CA PRO A 228 0.44 4.60 -5.28
C PRO A 228 1.85 4.15 -5.69
N ALA A 229 2.75 5.09 -6.02
CA ALA A 229 4.17 4.84 -6.31
C ALA A 229 5.08 4.97 -5.07
N GLY A 230 4.53 4.96 -3.86
CA GLY A 230 5.28 5.11 -2.59
C GLY A 230 5.91 6.49 -2.39
N GLN A 231 5.62 7.47 -3.26
CA GLN A 231 6.12 8.83 -3.11
C GLN A 231 5.20 9.61 -2.18
N THR A 232 5.72 10.02 -1.03
CA THR A 232 5.13 11.04 -0.16
C THR A 232 5.25 12.40 -0.85
N ASP A 233 4.12 13.04 -1.12
CA ASP A 233 4.10 14.43 -1.56
C ASP A 233 3.93 15.32 -0.32
N PRO A 234 4.94 16.10 0.11
CA PRO A 234 4.84 16.95 1.29
C PRO A 234 3.81 18.09 1.14
N SER A 235 3.21 18.28 -0.04
CA SER A 235 2.08 19.19 -0.25
C SER A 235 0.71 18.54 -0.06
N THR A 236 0.66 17.23 0.20
CA THR A 236 -0.59 16.53 0.51
C THR A 236 -1.03 16.83 1.93
N LEU A 237 -2.36 16.93 2.11
CA LEU A 237 -2.95 17.07 3.43
C LEU A 237 -2.60 15.84 4.29
N PRO A 238 -2.41 16.02 5.60
CA PRO A 238 -2.02 14.92 6.47
C PRO A 238 -3.21 13.98 6.66
N SER A 239 -3.28 12.92 5.86
CA SER A 239 -4.32 11.91 5.99
C SER A 239 -3.95 10.62 5.26
N ILE A 240 -4.54 9.52 5.71
CA ILE A 240 -4.53 8.22 5.03
C ILE A 240 -5.93 7.96 4.51
N SER A 241 -6.09 7.51 3.26
CA SER A 241 -7.42 7.24 2.71
C SER A 241 -7.46 5.91 1.97
N LEU A 242 -8.49 5.11 2.26
CA LEU A 242 -8.71 3.83 1.57
C LEU A 242 -10.19 3.66 1.21
N ALA A 243 -10.44 3.26 -0.04
CA ALA A 243 -11.78 2.96 -0.53
C ALA A 243 -12.28 1.61 0.00
N THR A 244 -13.56 1.51 0.34
CA THR A 244 -14.27 0.28 0.73
C THR A 244 -13.45 -0.56 1.70
N VAL A 245 -13.19 0.00 2.88
CA VAL A 245 -12.43 -0.69 3.93
C VAL A 245 -13.27 -1.85 4.48
N GLU A 246 -12.70 -3.04 4.40
CA GLU A 246 -13.32 -4.29 4.85
C GLU A 246 -12.89 -4.63 6.29
N ASN A 247 -11.69 -4.20 6.70
CA ASN A 247 -11.13 -4.45 8.02
C ASN A 247 -10.05 -3.40 8.37
N GLU A 248 -10.01 -3.04 9.64
CA GLU A 248 -9.06 -2.12 10.27
C GLU A 248 -8.50 -2.80 11.53
N GLU A 249 -7.18 -2.80 11.68
CA GLU A 249 -6.49 -3.37 12.84
C GLU A 249 -5.37 -2.44 13.30
N ILE A 250 -5.14 -2.41 14.61
CA ILE A 250 -3.92 -1.86 15.20
C ILE A 250 -3.13 -3.03 15.75
N ARG A 251 -1.94 -3.23 15.19
CA ARG A 251 -1.01 -4.29 15.62
C ARG A 251 0.36 -4.05 15.01
N ASP A 252 1.39 -4.49 15.69
CA ASP A 252 2.71 -4.69 15.10
C ASP A 252 2.61 -5.69 13.92
N ALA A 253 2.70 -5.19 12.69
CA ALA A 253 2.58 -5.97 11.46
C ALA A 253 3.94 -6.23 10.80
N ASN A 254 4.97 -5.54 11.24
CA ASN A 254 6.32 -5.58 10.69
C ASN A 254 7.34 -6.25 11.66
N ASP A 255 6.89 -6.65 12.86
CA ASP A 255 7.64 -7.26 13.97
C ASP A 255 8.76 -6.36 14.54
N ASP A 256 8.59 -5.04 14.54
CA ASP A 256 9.55 -4.06 15.11
C ASP A 256 9.25 -3.64 16.56
N GLY A 257 8.13 -4.10 17.13
CA GLY A 257 7.68 -3.79 18.48
C GLY A 257 6.88 -2.50 18.62
N ILE A 258 6.53 -1.84 17.50
CA ILE A 258 5.67 -0.64 17.43
C ILE A 258 4.36 -1.04 16.73
N ASP A 259 3.22 -0.53 17.21
CA ASP A 259 1.96 -0.83 16.55
C ASP A 259 1.84 -0.11 15.19
N ASP A 260 1.26 -0.81 14.21
CA ASP A 260 0.96 -0.26 12.88
C ASP A 260 -0.55 -0.08 12.68
N LEU A 261 -0.94 0.88 11.83
CA LEU A 261 -2.29 0.93 11.27
C LEU A 261 -2.37 0.00 10.06
N VAL A 262 -3.12 -1.09 10.18
CA VAL A 262 -3.31 -2.08 9.12
C VAL A 262 -4.71 -1.96 8.54
N LEU A 263 -4.78 -1.65 7.25
CA LEU A 263 -6.03 -1.44 6.53
C LEU A 263 -6.19 -2.50 5.45
N ARG A 264 -7.38 -3.11 5.33
CA ARG A 264 -7.72 -4.00 4.22
C ARG A 264 -8.91 -3.47 3.44
N GLY A 265 -8.76 -3.31 2.13
CA GLY A 265 -9.77 -2.71 1.26
C GLY A 265 -9.20 -2.32 -0.10
N GLY A 266 -9.64 -1.18 -0.61
CA GLY A 266 -9.09 -0.51 -1.79
C GLY A 266 -9.85 -0.74 -3.09
N VAL A 267 -11.01 -1.42 -3.05
CA VAL A 267 -11.86 -1.65 -4.24
C VAL A 267 -12.86 -0.51 -4.40
N ILE A 268 -12.88 0.08 -5.59
CA ILE A 268 -13.80 1.16 -5.94
C ILE A 268 -15.04 0.56 -6.60
N GLY A 269 -16.22 0.87 -6.07
CA GLY A 269 -17.52 0.45 -6.59
C GLY A 269 -17.93 1.20 -7.86
N SER A 270 -17.14 1.09 -8.93
CA SER A 270 -17.46 1.73 -10.21
C SER A 270 -17.08 0.84 -11.37
N VAL A 271 -17.96 0.74 -12.36
CA VAL A 271 -17.67 0.01 -13.60
C VAL A 271 -16.41 0.57 -14.29
N GLY A 272 -16.20 1.89 -14.22
CA GLY A 272 -15.03 2.54 -14.82
C GLY A 272 -13.71 2.31 -14.07
N ALA A 273 -13.75 1.77 -12.85
CA ALA A 273 -12.54 1.46 -12.09
C ALA A 273 -11.86 0.18 -12.60
N GLY A 274 -12.54 -0.60 -13.45
CA GLY A 274 -12.03 -1.84 -14.01
C GLY A 274 -12.12 -3.02 -13.05
N VAL A 275 -11.56 -4.16 -13.48
CA VAL A 275 -11.38 -5.33 -12.61
C VAL A 275 -10.32 -4.97 -11.59
N GLN A 276 -10.66 -5.02 -10.31
CA GLN A 276 -9.79 -4.67 -9.20
C GLN A 276 -9.62 -5.87 -8.27
N ARG A 277 -8.75 -5.73 -7.29
CA ARG A 277 -8.62 -6.67 -6.17
C ARG A 277 -8.37 -5.90 -4.88
N THR A 278 -8.86 -6.45 -3.78
CA THR A 278 -8.59 -5.94 -2.44
C THR A 278 -7.09 -6.05 -2.15
N ARG A 279 -6.62 -5.15 -1.28
CA ARG A 279 -5.25 -5.14 -0.79
C ARG A 279 -5.24 -4.82 0.70
N ARG A 280 -4.15 -5.22 1.35
CA ARG A 280 -3.79 -4.81 2.70
C ARG A 280 -2.68 -3.77 2.61
N GLU A 281 -2.86 -2.65 3.30
CA GLU A 281 -1.87 -1.60 3.46
C GLU A 281 -1.41 -1.58 4.93
N VAL A 282 -0.10 -1.53 5.15
CA VAL A 282 0.51 -1.35 6.47
C VAL A 282 1.08 0.05 6.52
N TRP A 283 0.60 0.85 7.46
CA TRP A 283 1.03 2.22 7.70
C TRP A 283 1.83 2.26 9.00
N ALA A 284 3.12 2.53 8.89
CA ALA A 284 4.11 2.38 9.96
C ALA A 284 4.90 3.66 10.17
N TRP A 285 5.53 3.77 11.33
CA TRP A 285 6.41 4.88 11.69
C TRP A 285 7.76 4.82 10.99
N ASP A 286 8.16 5.91 10.33
CA ASP A 286 9.48 6.03 9.71
C ASP A 286 10.53 6.72 10.60
N GLY A 287 10.17 7.04 11.84
CA GLY A 287 10.95 7.89 12.75
C GLY A 287 10.53 9.37 12.74
N PHE A 288 9.63 9.77 11.85
CA PHE A 288 9.14 11.14 11.75
C PHE A 288 7.65 11.28 11.40
N LEU A 289 7.12 10.38 10.57
CA LEU A 289 5.73 10.34 10.10
C LEU A 289 5.25 8.88 10.02
N ILE A 290 3.93 8.71 10.04
CA ILE A 290 3.29 7.44 9.67
C ILE A 290 3.11 7.42 8.15
N LEU A 291 3.81 6.49 7.49
CA LEU A 291 3.88 6.33 6.04
C LEU A 291 3.45 4.93 5.61
N LEU A 292 3.06 4.78 4.35
CA LEU A 292 2.77 3.46 3.78
C LEU A 292 4.07 2.65 3.70
N ALA A 293 4.19 1.62 4.54
CA ALA A 293 5.36 0.76 4.64
C ALA A 293 5.25 -0.47 3.74
N ASP A 294 4.06 -1.06 3.62
CA ASP A 294 3.83 -2.23 2.77
C ASP A 294 2.44 -2.23 2.12
N THR A 295 2.35 -2.89 0.96
CA THR A 295 1.08 -3.17 0.29
C THR A 295 1.07 -4.61 -0.21
N LEU A 296 0.17 -5.41 0.36
CA LEU A 296 -0.06 -6.79 -0.04
C LEU A 296 -1.40 -6.92 -0.76
N TYR A 297 -1.36 -7.17 -2.06
CA TYR A 297 -2.57 -7.46 -2.83
C TYR A 297 -3.07 -8.87 -2.60
N ASP A 298 -4.40 -9.03 -2.60
CA ASP A 298 -5.03 -10.35 -2.59
C ASP A 298 -4.63 -11.19 -3.81
N GLU A 299 -4.72 -12.51 -3.65
CA GLU A 299 -4.56 -13.44 -4.76
C GLU A 299 -5.61 -13.21 -5.85
N THR A 300 -5.21 -13.51 -7.09
CA THR A 300 -6.02 -13.27 -8.28
C THR A 300 -5.67 -14.26 -9.38
N ASN A 301 -6.67 -14.61 -10.16
CA ASN A 301 -6.56 -15.40 -11.38
C ASN A 301 -6.49 -14.53 -12.64
N TYR A 302 -6.66 -13.21 -12.56
CA TYR A 302 -6.56 -12.32 -13.72
C TYR A 302 -5.11 -12.12 -14.19
N ARG A 303 -4.91 -12.22 -15.51
CA ARG A 303 -3.61 -12.10 -16.19
C ARG A 303 -2.94 -10.74 -16.03
N HIS A 304 -3.71 -9.66 -16.08
CA HIS A 304 -3.17 -8.30 -15.93
C HIS A 304 -2.72 -8.00 -14.49
N HIS A 305 -3.42 -8.50 -13.47
CA HIS A 305 -2.92 -8.41 -12.10
C HIS A 305 -1.62 -9.19 -11.91
N ARG A 306 -1.48 -10.37 -12.52
CA ARG A 306 -0.22 -11.13 -12.50
C ARG A 306 0.93 -10.36 -13.17
N LEU A 307 0.63 -9.57 -14.20
CA LEU A 307 1.57 -8.65 -14.81
C LEU A 307 1.97 -7.53 -13.85
N TYR A 308 1.03 -6.96 -13.10
CA TYR A 308 1.34 -5.97 -12.08
C TYR A 308 2.19 -6.55 -10.94
N ASP A 309 1.91 -7.78 -10.49
CA ASP A 309 2.76 -8.48 -9.51
C ASP A 309 4.20 -8.64 -10.04
N ALA A 310 4.36 -8.96 -11.33
CA ALA A 310 5.66 -9.08 -11.95
C ALA A 310 6.42 -7.73 -12.00
N ASN A 311 5.71 -6.62 -12.23
CA ASN A 311 6.26 -5.27 -12.17
C ASN A 311 6.66 -4.88 -10.74
N LEU A 312 5.83 -5.16 -9.74
CA LEU A 312 6.17 -4.90 -8.33
C LEU A 312 7.42 -5.69 -7.91
N ALA A 313 7.51 -6.97 -8.27
CA ALA A 313 8.71 -7.77 -8.03
C ALA A 313 9.93 -7.22 -8.79
N PHE A 314 9.73 -6.66 -9.99
CA PHE A 314 10.80 -6.01 -10.75
C PHE A 314 11.33 -4.78 -10.02
N ASP A 315 10.44 -3.90 -9.56
CA ASP A 315 10.76 -2.65 -8.89
C ASP A 315 11.43 -2.90 -7.53
N ALA A 316 11.02 -3.96 -6.84
CA ALA A 316 11.67 -4.49 -5.64
C ALA A 316 13.01 -5.22 -5.92
N GLN A 317 13.51 -5.22 -7.17
CA GLN A 317 14.74 -5.88 -7.63
C GLN A 317 14.76 -7.40 -7.41
N GLN A 318 13.60 -8.03 -7.23
CA GLN A 318 13.42 -9.47 -7.10
C GLN A 318 13.36 -10.11 -8.49
N TYR A 319 14.43 -9.97 -9.27
CA TYR A 319 14.43 -10.27 -10.71
C TYR A 319 14.07 -11.72 -11.07
N ASP A 320 14.45 -12.71 -10.27
CA ASP A 320 14.07 -14.11 -10.52
C ASP A 320 12.57 -14.36 -10.28
N ALA A 321 12.01 -13.78 -9.22
CA ALA A 321 10.57 -13.85 -8.95
C ALA A 321 9.78 -13.12 -10.03
N SER A 322 10.25 -11.92 -10.43
CA SER A 322 9.68 -11.14 -11.52
C SER A 322 9.67 -11.91 -12.85
N ALA A 323 10.80 -12.55 -13.22
CA ALA A 323 10.87 -13.39 -14.42
C ALA A 323 9.85 -14.54 -14.39
N GLY A 324 9.73 -15.24 -13.26
CA GLY A 324 8.74 -16.32 -13.10
C GLY A 324 7.29 -15.83 -13.24
N LEU A 325 6.98 -14.65 -12.72
CA LEU A 325 5.65 -14.04 -12.85
C LEU A 325 5.34 -13.58 -14.28
N TYR A 326 6.30 -12.94 -14.97
CA TYR A 326 6.12 -12.59 -16.38
C TYR A 326 5.96 -13.84 -17.26
N GLU A 327 6.69 -14.92 -17.00
CA GLU A 327 6.53 -16.16 -17.75
C GLU A 327 5.13 -16.76 -17.56
N GLN A 328 4.57 -16.70 -16.35
CA GLN A 328 3.17 -17.08 -16.11
C GLN A 328 2.19 -16.21 -16.92
N VAL A 329 2.41 -14.90 -16.99
CA VAL A 329 1.58 -13.99 -17.82
C VAL A 329 1.60 -14.46 -19.29
N VAL A 330 2.73 -14.92 -19.80
CA VAL A 330 2.88 -15.36 -21.19
C VAL A 330 2.27 -16.75 -21.44
N THR A 331 2.45 -17.69 -20.51
CA THR A 331 2.29 -19.14 -20.75
C THR A 331 1.10 -19.77 -20.03
N ASN A 332 0.68 -19.22 -18.88
CA ASN A 332 -0.35 -19.85 -18.06
C ASN A 332 -1.74 -19.69 -18.71
N THR A 333 -2.32 -20.82 -19.11
CA THR A 333 -3.64 -20.91 -19.76
C THR A 333 -4.80 -20.76 -18.79
N ASN A 334 -4.57 -20.94 -17.49
CA ASN A 334 -5.59 -20.85 -16.45
C ASN A 334 -5.83 -19.42 -15.95
N LEU A 335 -4.98 -18.46 -16.35
CA LEU A 335 -5.22 -17.04 -16.04
C LEU A 335 -6.37 -16.50 -16.90
N GLU A 336 -7.30 -15.82 -16.23
CA GLU A 336 -8.43 -15.13 -16.84
C GLU A 336 -7.98 -13.82 -17.50
N ASP A 337 -8.60 -13.48 -18.61
CA ASP A 337 -8.41 -12.18 -19.24
C ASP A 337 -9.54 -11.24 -18.82
N VAL A 338 -9.29 -9.94 -18.87
CA VAL A 338 -10.28 -8.94 -18.49
C VAL A 338 -11.43 -8.94 -19.50
N PRO A 339 -12.70 -8.99 -19.05
CA PRO A 339 -13.83 -8.87 -19.95
C PRO A 339 -13.82 -7.49 -20.64
N PRO A 340 -14.37 -7.37 -21.86
CA PRO A 340 -14.47 -6.08 -22.54
C PRO A 340 -15.15 -5.02 -21.66
N PRO A 341 -14.65 -3.77 -21.63
CA PRO A 341 -15.33 -2.69 -20.94
C PRO A 341 -16.67 -2.36 -21.62
N THR A 342 -17.55 -1.62 -20.94
CA THR A 342 -18.91 -1.32 -21.43
C THR A 342 -18.95 -0.53 -22.73
N ASP A 343 -17.90 0.23 -23.02
CA ASP A 343 -17.76 0.99 -24.27
C ASP A 343 -17.17 0.16 -25.43
N ASN A 344 -16.78 -1.10 -25.17
CA ASN A 344 -16.10 -2.01 -26.09
C ASN A 344 -14.79 -1.43 -26.68
N SER A 345 -14.08 -0.59 -25.93
CA SER A 345 -12.78 -0.02 -26.35
C SER A 345 -11.70 -1.08 -26.61
N TYR A 346 -11.83 -2.28 -26.04
CA TYR A 346 -10.99 -3.44 -26.35
C TYR A 346 -11.71 -4.77 -26.08
N THR A 347 -11.17 -5.87 -26.61
CA THR A 347 -11.66 -7.23 -26.36
C THR A 347 -10.81 -7.98 -25.33
N ALA A 348 -11.33 -9.07 -24.77
CA ALA A 348 -10.53 -9.97 -23.91
C ALA A 348 -9.30 -10.53 -24.64
N LEU A 349 -9.40 -10.76 -25.96
CA LEU A 349 -8.28 -11.18 -26.81
C LEU A 349 -7.22 -10.08 -26.91
N ASP A 350 -7.61 -8.82 -26.98
CA ASP A 350 -6.67 -7.69 -26.98
C ASP A 350 -5.96 -7.60 -25.62
N SER A 351 -6.71 -7.63 -24.51
CA SER A 351 -6.12 -7.64 -23.16
C SER A 351 -5.11 -8.78 -22.98
N ARG A 352 -5.45 -9.99 -23.42
CA ARG A 352 -4.54 -11.14 -23.47
C ARG A 352 -3.30 -10.85 -24.33
N ALA A 353 -3.48 -10.31 -25.52
CA ALA A 353 -2.38 -10.05 -26.43
C ALA A 353 -1.41 -9.02 -25.84
N TYR A 354 -1.90 -7.88 -25.33
CA TYR A 354 -1.05 -6.81 -24.81
C TYR A 354 -0.36 -7.17 -23.48
N THR A 355 -1.05 -7.86 -22.56
CA THR A 355 -0.40 -8.37 -21.33
C THR A 355 0.76 -9.32 -21.65
N ARG A 356 0.57 -10.23 -22.61
CA ARG A 356 1.62 -11.18 -23.04
C ARG A 356 2.76 -10.48 -23.79
N GLN A 357 2.46 -9.50 -24.62
CA GLN A 357 3.48 -8.71 -25.31
C GLN A 357 4.36 -7.94 -24.33
N PHE A 358 3.76 -7.27 -23.35
CA PHE A 358 4.48 -6.53 -22.32
C PHE A 358 5.37 -7.47 -21.49
N ALA A 359 4.81 -8.59 -21.01
CA ALA A 359 5.57 -9.57 -20.23
C ALA A 359 6.73 -10.19 -21.03
N ALA A 360 6.52 -10.55 -22.30
CA ALA A 360 7.58 -11.09 -23.15
C ALA A 360 8.66 -10.06 -23.50
N PHE A 361 8.31 -8.77 -23.63
CA PHE A 361 9.31 -7.71 -23.71
C PHE A 361 10.16 -7.68 -22.42
N ARG A 362 9.54 -7.70 -21.24
CA ARG A 362 10.26 -7.72 -19.96
C ARG A 362 11.15 -8.96 -19.80
N LEU A 363 10.70 -10.12 -20.28
CA LEU A 363 11.49 -11.35 -20.34
C LEU A 363 12.65 -11.30 -21.37
N THR A 364 12.56 -10.45 -22.38
CA THR A 364 13.69 -10.14 -23.27
C THR A 364 14.73 -9.29 -22.53
N MET A 365 14.29 -8.32 -21.73
CA MET A 365 15.14 -7.36 -21.04
C MET A 365 15.84 -7.95 -19.81
N LEU A 366 15.13 -8.70 -18.98
CA LEU A 366 15.63 -9.21 -17.69
C LEU A 366 16.95 -10.00 -17.77
N PRO A 367 17.14 -10.95 -18.71
CA PRO A 367 18.39 -11.71 -18.82
C PRO A 367 19.61 -10.83 -19.15
N LEU A 368 19.40 -9.66 -19.78
CA LEU A 368 20.47 -8.73 -20.14
C LEU A 368 21.13 -8.09 -18.91
N LEU A 369 20.45 -8.03 -17.76
CA LEU A 369 21.04 -7.60 -16.48
C LEU A 369 22.23 -8.48 -16.07
N ARG A 370 22.26 -9.74 -16.53
CA ARG A 370 23.33 -10.72 -16.24
C ARG A 370 24.15 -11.07 -17.48
N GLY A 371 23.92 -10.38 -18.60
CA GLY A 371 24.56 -10.67 -19.89
C GLY A 371 24.11 -11.96 -20.57
N ASP A 372 22.97 -12.54 -20.17
CA ASP A 372 22.44 -13.75 -20.81
C ASP A 372 21.67 -13.40 -22.09
N ILE A 373 22.43 -13.20 -23.16
CA ILE A 373 21.87 -12.86 -24.47
C ILE A 373 21.11 -14.02 -25.13
N THR A 374 21.40 -15.26 -24.73
CA THR A 374 20.74 -16.44 -25.30
C THR A 374 19.28 -16.47 -24.89
N GLU A 375 19.03 -16.30 -23.59
CA GLU A 375 17.68 -16.25 -23.04
C GLU A 375 16.92 -14.99 -23.50
N ALA A 376 17.59 -13.83 -23.55
CA ALA A 376 16.98 -12.62 -24.09
C ALA A 376 16.55 -12.78 -25.56
N THR A 377 17.41 -13.40 -26.38
CA THR A 377 17.12 -13.67 -27.80
C THR A 377 15.96 -14.65 -27.96
N ARG A 378 15.83 -15.64 -27.07
CA ARG A 378 14.70 -16.58 -27.07
C ARG A 378 13.36 -15.85 -26.93
N TRP A 379 13.24 -14.98 -25.94
CA TRP A 379 12.01 -14.21 -25.70
C TRP A 379 11.73 -13.19 -26.79
N ARG A 380 12.77 -12.53 -27.31
CA ARG A 380 12.63 -11.63 -28.45
C ARG A 380 12.08 -12.38 -29.67
N ASN A 381 12.63 -13.55 -30.00
CA ASN A 381 12.15 -14.35 -31.14
C ASN A 381 10.71 -14.78 -30.92
N TRP A 382 10.36 -15.27 -29.72
CA TRP A 382 8.99 -15.62 -29.39
C TRP A 382 8.02 -14.44 -29.61
N LEU A 383 8.41 -13.24 -29.19
CA LEU A 383 7.59 -12.05 -29.33
C LEU A 383 7.45 -11.63 -30.81
N GLN A 384 8.52 -11.72 -31.59
CA GLN A 384 8.50 -11.47 -33.04
C GLN A 384 7.66 -12.49 -33.82
N ASP A 385 7.75 -13.77 -33.46
CA ASP A 385 7.00 -14.84 -34.13
C ASP A 385 5.51 -14.77 -33.80
N THR A 386 5.18 -14.43 -32.54
CA THR A 386 3.79 -14.40 -32.07
C THR A 386 3.08 -13.10 -32.43
N PHE A 387 3.78 -11.97 -32.38
CA PHE A 387 3.22 -10.63 -32.59
C PHE A 387 4.09 -9.77 -33.54
N PRO A 388 4.31 -10.20 -34.79
CA PRO A 388 5.30 -9.59 -35.69
C PRO A 388 5.08 -8.10 -36.00
N GLN A 389 3.85 -7.61 -35.86
CA GLN A 389 3.49 -6.22 -36.14
C GLN A 389 3.36 -5.35 -34.88
N ALA A 390 3.54 -5.93 -33.69
CA ALA A 390 3.42 -5.19 -32.44
C ALA A 390 4.61 -4.23 -32.25
N PRO A 391 4.37 -2.98 -31.79
CA PRO A 391 5.44 -2.08 -31.36
C PRO A 391 6.40 -2.73 -30.35
N LEU A 392 5.88 -3.52 -29.42
CA LEU A 392 6.69 -4.22 -28.41
C LEU A 392 7.60 -5.30 -29.02
N ALA A 393 7.23 -5.94 -30.13
CA ALA A 393 8.10 -6.87 -30.83
C ALA A 393 9.28 -6.17 -31.50
N GLN A 394 9.06 -4.97 -32.04
CA GLN A 394 10.13 -4.13 -32.58
C GLN A 394 11.04 -3.60 -31.47
N ALA A 395 10.44 -3.16 -30.36
CA ALA A 395 11.16 -2.72 -29.17
C ALA A 395 12.06 -3.82 -28.60
N ALA A 396 11.62 -5.08 -28.56
CA ALA A 396 12.44 -6.20 -28.08
C ALA A 396 13.65 -6.46 -28.98
N ALA A 397 13.54 -6.24 -30.29
CA ALA A 397 14.71 -6.29 -31.18
C ALA A 397 15.65 -5.11 -30.93
N MET A 398 15.09 -3.92 -30.70
CA MET A 398 15.84 -2.70 -30.41
C MET A 398 16.61 -2.79 -29.10
N VAL A 399 16.01 -3.28 -28.01
CA VAL A 399 16.69 -3.35 -26.71
C VAL A 399 17.95 -4.22 -26.78
N LEU A 400 17.89 -5.34 -27.51
CA LEU A 400 19.03 -6.21 -27.74
C LEU A 400 20.13 -5.52 -28.56
N ALA A 401 19.75 -4.92 -29.70
CA ALA A 401 20.70 -4.28 -30.60
C ALA A 401 21.41 -3.08 -29.93
N GLU A 402 20.67 -2.27 -29.16
CA GLU A 402 21.22 -1.14 -28.42
C GLU A 402 22.08 -1.59 -27.25
N TRP A 403 21.68 -2.64 -26.53
CA TRP A 403 22.49 -3.19 -25.44
C TRP A 403 23.84 -3.68 -25.96
N GLU A 404 23.87 -4.45 -27.06
CA GLU A 404 25.12 -4.93 -27.68
C GLU A 404 25.98 -3.76 -28.20
N SER A 405 25.37 -2.82 -28.92
CA SER A 405 26.08 -1.69 -29.54
C SER A 405 26.69 -0.74 -28.51
N ASN A 406 26.07 -0.61 -27.33
CA ASN A 406 26.50 0.28 -26.27
C ASN A 406 27.29 -0.43 -25.16
N ARG A 407 27.99 -1.53 -25.47
CA ARG A 407 28.85 -2.27 -24.52
C ARG A 407 28.09 -2.76 -23.28
N ASN A 408 26.92 -3.35 -23.51
CA ASN A 408 26.05 -3.95 -22.50
C ASN A 408 25.38 -2.93 -21.57
N ASP A 409 25.15 -1.72 -22.07
CA ASP A 409 24.48 -0.63 -21.34
C ASP A 409 22.96 -0.75 -21.48
N LEU A 410 22.34 -1.39 -20.49
CA LEU A 410 20.89 -1.60 -20.45
C LEU A 410 20.10 -0.30 -20.23
N PRO A 411 20.51 0.64 -19.35
CA PRO A 411 19.89 1.97 -19.27
C PRO A 411 19.85 2.71 -20.61
N ALA A 412 20.95 2.72 -21.37
CA ALA A 412 20.98 3.34 -22.70
C ALA A 412 20.00 2.66 -23.67
N ALA A 413 19.95 1.32 -23.66
CA ALA A 413 19.01 0.55 -24.47
C ALA A 413 17.55 0.83 -24.09
N CYS A 414 17.24 0.93 -22.79
CA CYS A 414 15.91 1.29 -22.32
C CYS A 414 15.51 2.70 -22.73
N ALA A 415 16.41 3.68 -22.62
CA ALA A 415 16.14 5.04 -23.09
C ALA A 415 15.80 5.09 -24.59
N ALA A 416 16.50 4.31 -25.42
CA ALA A 416 16.19 4.20 -26.86
C ALA A 416 14.81 3.57 -27.11
N VAL A 417 14.48 2.49 -26.40
CA VAL A 417 13.17 1.83 -26.48
C VAL A 417 12.04 2.76 -26.05
N THR A 418 12.19 3.46 -24.93
CA THR A 418 11.16 4.40 -24.44
C THR A 418 10.91 5.51 -25.45
N ASN A 419 11.96 6.08 -26.05
CA ASN A 419 11.82 7.09 -27.10
C ASN A 419 11.10 6.54 -28.34
N PHE A 420 11.43 5.32 -28.76
CA PHE A 420 10.75 4.66 -29.87
C PHE A 420 9.27 4.45 -29.58
N LEU A 421 8.92 3.90 -28.41
CA LEU A 421 7.54 3.60 -28.03
C LEU A 421 6.71 4.86 -27.80
N ALA A 422 7.30 5.94 -27.28
CA ALA A 422 6.62 7.23 -27.13
C ALA A 422 6.17 7.84 -28.47
N ALA A 423 6.82 7.47 -29.58
CA ALA A 423 6.44 7.89 -30.93
C ALA A 423 5.37 6.97 -31.57
N GLN A 424 5.03 5.83 -30.95
CA GLN A 424 4.05 4.89 -31.47
C GLN A 424 2.64 5.26 -30.99
N PRO A 425 1.60 5.10 -31.84
CA PRO A 425 0.23 5.24 -31.38
C PRO A 425 -0.12 4.06 -30.45
N ASN A 426 -0.47 4.37 -29.20
CA ASN A 426 -0.93 3.41 -28.19
C ASN A 426 -0.04 2.16 -28.04
N PRO A 427 1.25 2.31 -27.66
CA PRO A 427 2.23 1.21 -27.66
C PRO A 427 1.89 0.06 -26.71
N THR A 428 1.09 0.33 -25.67
CA THR A 428 0.69 -0.62 -24.62
C THR A 428 -0.78 -1.03 -24.71
N GLY A 429 -1.52 -0.53 -25.71
CA GLY A 429 -2.88 -0.95 -25.98
C GLY A 429 -3.83 -0.71 -24.78
N PRO A 430 -4.67 -1.69 -24.42
CA PRO A 430 -5.54 -1.60 -23.24
C PRO A 430 -4.80 -1.37 -21.92
N LEU A 431 -3.52 -1.72 -21.82
CA LEU A 431 -2.78 -1.54 -20.55
C LEU A 431 -2.59 -0.07 -20.18
N ALA A 432 -2.73 0.85 -21.14
CA ALA A 432 -2.73 2.29 -20.87
C ALA A 432 -3.97 2.73 -20.08
N ASP A 433 -5.08 1.99 -20.17
CA ASP A 433 -6.31 2.22 -19.40
C ASP A 433 -7.07 0.91 -19.19
N MET A 434 -6.81 0.26 -18.05
CA MET A 434 -7.55 -0.92 -17.60
C MET A 434 -8.67 -0.54 -16.60
N GLY A 435 -9.07 0.73 -16.59
CA GLY A 435 -9.93 1.35 -15.59
C GLY A 435 -9.12 2.11 -14.54
N TYR A 436 -9.69 3.20 -14.02
CA TYR A 436 -8.97 4.14 -13.14
C TYR A 436 -8.61 3.59 -11.76
N GLY A 437 -9.10 2.40 -11.40
CA GLY A 437 -8.69 1.66 -10.20
C GLY A 437 -7.42 0.83 -10.41
N ASN A 438 -6.87 0.80 -11.62
CA ASN A 438 -5.68 0.04 -11.99
C ASN A 438 -4.52 0.94 -12.43
N PRO A 439 -3.26 0.49 -12.27
CA PRO A 439 -2.12 1.19 -12.84
C PRO A 439 -2.21 1.32 -14.36
N ALA A 440 -2.00 2.53 -14.86
CA ALA A 440 -1.83 2.80 -16.29
C ALA A 440 -0.38 2.49 -16.69
N LEU A 441 -0.20 1.61 -17.68
CA LEU A 441 1.13 1.30 -18.23
C LEU A 441 1.31 2.02 -19.57
N ALA A 442 2.22 2.98 -19.60
CA ALA A 442 2.60 3.76 -20.76
C ALA A 442 3.96 3.31 -21.34
N ALA A 443 4.45 4.03 -22.35
CA ALA A 443 5.73 3.76 -23.00
C ALA A 443 6.92 3.78 -22.01
N ALA A 444 6.87 4.66 -21.01
CA ALA A 444 7.91 4.77 -19.98
C ALA A 444 8.00 3.52 -19.09
N ASP A 445 6.87 2.84 -18.88
CA ASP A 445 6.78 1.67 -18.00
C ASP A 445 7.27 0.39 -18.67
N VAL A 446 7.50 0.39 -19.98
CA VAL A 446 7.97 -0.80 -20.71
C VAL A 446 9.42 -1.13 -20.37
N CYS A 447 10.30 -0.12 -20.23
CA CYS A 447 11.72 -0.28 -19.94
C CYS A 447 12.16 0.77 -18.88
N PRO A 448 11.90 0.52 -17.59
CA PRO A 448 12.02 1.55 -16.54
C PRO A 448 13.45 1.76 -16.04
N LEU A 449 14.42 0.97 -16.51
CA LEU A 449 15.83 1.11 -16.14
C LEU A 449 16.42 2.32 -16.89
N ARG A 450 16.83 3.35 -16.17
CA ARG A 450 17.30 4.62 -16.73
C ARG A 450 18.48 5.17 -15.96
#